data_AF-A0A9D8EI11-F1
#
_entry.id   AF-A0A9D8EI11-F1
#
_cell.length_a   1.000
_cell.length_b   1.000
_cell.length_c   1.000
_cell.angle_alpha   90.00
_cell.angle_beta   90.00
_cell.angle_gamma   90.00
#
_symmetry.space_group_name_H-M   'P 1'
#
loop_
_entity.id
_entity.type
_entity.pdbx_description
1 polymer ?
#
loop_
_entity_poly.entity_id
_entity_poly.type
_entity_poly.pdbx_seq_one_letter_code
_entity_poly.pdbx_strand_id
1 'polypeptide(L)'
;METEARKFNLKHLLIIILVLIIVLAIVISINRFTFKKEYSPPTAVSLLLPRYRVIDMDNIAVTSDADGDGINDQKDIMLGAKNQLEQPARNIFSEGVDEPNYYSGGDPPGEFALCTDIVARAFKEAGFDLGQLVNEDIKNNFEQYPLKKL
;
A
#
# COMPACT_ATOMS: atom_id res chain seq x y z
N MET A 1 -29.34 55.75 26.47
CA MET A 1 -28.17 54.86 26.49
C MET A 1 -27.84 54.55 25.05
N GLU A 2 -26.95 55.32 24.44
CA GLU A 2 -26.52 55.12 23.06
C GLU A 2 -25.54 53.95 23.02
N THR A 3 -25.88 52.92 22.26
CA THR A 3 -25.05 51.74 22.05
C THR A 3 -24.02 52.07 20.97
N GLU A 4 -22.82 52.48 21.38
CA GLU A 4 -21.68 52.71 20.48
C GLU A 4 -21.32 51.40 19.74
N ALA A 5 -21.81 51.27 18.50
CA ALA A 5 -21.46 50.16 17.62
C ALA A 5 -19.99 50.30 17.19
N ARG A 6 -19.12 49.48 17.78
CA ARG A 6 -17.67 49.44 17.52
C ARG A 6 -17.40 49.21 16.02
N LYS A 7 -17.01 50.27 15.30
CA LYS A 7 -16.67 50.22 13.86
C LYS A 7 -15.48 49.28 13.64
N PHE A 8 -15.74 48.13 13.02
CA PHE A 8 -14.73 47.14 12.70
C PHE A 8 -13.82 47.68 11.59
N ASN A 9 -12.55 47.95 11.90
CA ASN A 9 -11.59 48.49 10.95
C ASN A 9 -11.10 47.39 9.98
N LEU A 10 -10.92 47.72 8.69
CA LEU A 10 -10.45 46.78 7.66
C LEU A 10 -9.14 46.07 8.06
N LYS A 11 -8.25 46.77 8.78
CA LYS A 11 -7.02 46.18 9.34
C LYS A 11 -7.30 45.05 10.36
N HIS A 12 -8.34 45.20 11.17
CA HIS A 12 -8.75 44.16 12.13
C HIS A 12 -9.36 42.97 11.40
N LEU A 13 -10.14 43.21 10.33
CA LEU A 13 -10.66 42.14 9.47
C LEU A 13 -9.50 41.34 8.83
N LEU A 14 -8.50 42.03 8.27
CA LEU A 14 -7.34 41.38 7.64
C LEU A 14 -6.52 40.56 8.64
N ILE A 15 -6.33 41.05 9.87
CA ILE A 15 -5.64 40.31 10.93
C ILE A 15 -6.44 39.05 11.31
N ILE A 16 -7.77 39.15 11.43
CA ILE A 16 -8.61 37.98 11.73
C ILE A 16 -8.54 36.94 10.61
N ILE A 17 -8.60 37.36 9.34
CA ILE A 17 -8.47 36.44 8.20
C ILE A 17 -7.10 35.74 8.23
N LEU A 18 -6.02 36.48 8.48
CA LEU A 18 -4.67 35.92 8.57
C LEU A 18 -4.58 34.88 9.69
N VAL A 19 -5.12 35.18 10.87
CA VAL A 19 -5.16 34.24 12.01
C VAL A 19 -5.96 32.98 11.65
N LEU A 20 -7.10 33.13 10.98
CA LEU A 20 -7.91 31.99 10.54
C LEU A 20 -7.18 31.11 9.52
N ILE A 21 -6.44 31.70 8.58
CA ILE A 21 -5.64 30.94 7.60
C ILE A 21 -4.52 30.16 8.30
N ILE A 22 -3.82 30.79 9.27
CA ILE A 22 -2.75 30.12 10.03
C ILE A 22 -3.32 28.96 10.84
N VAL A 23 -4.45 29.17 11.52
CA VAL A 23 -5.13 28.10 12.28
C VAL A 23 -5.55 26.96 11.34
N LEU A 24 -6.12 27.28 10.18
CA LEU A 24 -6.50 26.28 9.18
C LEU A 24 -5.29 25.47 8.69
N ALA A 25 -4.16 26.13 8.40
CA ALA A 25 -2.93 25.46 7.98
C ALA A 25 -2.38 24.51 9.06
N ILE A 26 -2.42 24.93 10.33
CA ILE A 26 -2.03 24.09 11.48
C ILE A 26 -2.95 22.86 11.59
N VAL A 27 -4.27 23.05 11.46
CA VAL A 27 -5.25 21.96 11.52
C VAL A 27 -5.04 20.95 10.38
N ILE A 28 -4.83 21.43 9.15
CA ILE A 28 -4.53 20.55 7.99
C ILE A 28 -3.23 19.77 8.22
N SER A 29 -2.20 20.43 8.74
CA SER A 29 -0.91 19.81 9.05
C SER A 29 -1.00 18.72 10.12
N ILE A 30 -1.74 18.96 11.21
CA ILE A 30 -1.95 17.99 12.29
C ILE A 30 -2.77 16.80 11.81
N ASN A 31 -3.84 17.05 11.04
CA ASN A 31 -4.77 15.99 10.63
C ASN A 31 -4.27 15.12 9.48
N ARG A 32 -3.05 15.34 8.96
CA ARG A 32 -2.52 14.67 7.75
C ARG A 32 -3.58 14.58 6.64
N PHE A 33 -4.32 15.67 6.44
CA PHE A 33 -5.46 15.67 5.53
C PHE A 33 -4.96 15.45 4.11
N THR A 34 -5.31 14.31 3.52
CA THR A 34 -4.85 13.87 2.20
C THR A 34 -6.05 13.88 1.26
N PHE A 35 -5.89 14.46 0.07
CA PHE A 35 -6.94 14.46 -0.97
C PHE A 35 -7.03 13.11 -1.72
N LYS A 36 -6.19 12.14 -1.38
CA LYS A 36 -6.22 10.82 -2.00
C LYS A 36 -7.29 9.97 -1.31
N LYS A 37 -8.16 9.37 -2.11
CA LYS A 37 -9.17 8.43 -1.63
C LYS A 37 -8.49 7.09 -1.31
N GLU A 38 -8.25 6.84 -0.02
CA GLU A 38 -7.74 5.54 0.43
C GLU A 38 -8.89 4.52 0.48
N TYR A 39 -8.70 3.37 -0.18
CA TYR A 39 -9.63 2.25 -0.09
C TYR A 39 -9.14 1.27 0.97
N SER A 40 -9.93 1.08 2.03
CA SER A 40 -9.74 -0.04 2.95
C SER A 40 -10.64 -1.20 2.51
N PRO A 41 -10.08 -2.39 2.23
CA PRO A 41 -10.91 -3.53 1.89
C PRO A 41 -11.86 -3.88 3.05
N PRO A 42 -13.10 -4.35 2.77
CA PRO A 42 -13.99 -4.84 3.81
C PRO A 42 -13.35 -6.01 4.56
N THR A 43 -13.73 -6.16 5.83
CA THR A 43 -13.27 -7.16 6.80
C THR A 43 -12.81 -8.48 6.17
N ALA A 44 -11.62 -8.94 6.56
CA ALA A 44 -10.96 -10.12 6.00
C ALA A 44 -11.90 -11.31 5.84
N VAL A 45 -11.98 -11.84 4.61
CA VAL A 45 -12.75 -13.02 4.18
C VAL A 45 -12.58 -14.23 5.12
N SER A 46 -11.48 -14.26 5.88
CA SER A 46 -11.22 -15.16 7.02
C SER A 46 -12.33 -15.30 8.05
N LEU A 47 -13.19 -14.29 8.26
CA LEU A 47 -14.31 -14.37 9.20
C LEU A 47 -15.54 -15.07 8.62
N LEU A 48 -15.59 -15.26 7.30
CA LEU A 48 -16.72 -15.86 6.59
C LEU A 48 -16.44 -17.27 6.11
N LEU A 49 -15.17 -17.62 5.91
CA LEU A 49 -14.79 -18.94 5.41
C LEU A 49 -14.83 -19.98 6.54
N PRO A 50 -15.37 -21.19 6.28
CA PRO A 50 -15.27 -22.29 7.23
C PRO A 50 -13.79 -22.52 7.54
N ARG A 51 -13.43 -22.65 8.82
CA ARG A 51 -12.06 -22.98 9.24
C ARG A 51 -11.69 -24.36 8.68
N TYR A 52 -11.10 -24.40 7.50
CA TYR A 52 -10.54 -25.61 6.91
C TYR A 52 -9.30 -26.05 7.71
N ARG A 53 -8.94 -27.32 7.51
CA ARG A 53 -7.80 -28.02 8.10
C ARG A 53 -6.59 -27.08 8.20
N VAL A 54 -6.12 -26.84 9.42
CA VAL A 54 -4.83 -26.19 9.65
C VAL A 54 -3.77 -27.04 8.97
N ILE A 55 -3.12 -26.48 7.96
CA ILE A 55 -1.94 -27.10 7.37
C ILE A 55 -0.81 -26.81 8.33
N ASP A 56 -0.22 -27.86 8.88
CA ASP A 56 1.00 -27.76 9.67
C ASP A 56 2.17 -27.50 8.71
N MET A 57 2.59 -26.24 8.61
CA MET A 57 3.68 -25.83 7.75
C MET A 57 5.05 -26.34 8.20
N ASP A 58 5.15 -26.88 9.43
CA ASP A 58 6.37 -27.50 9.95
C ASP A 58 6.45 -28.99 9.61
N ASN A 59 5.36 -29.59 9.12
CA ASN A 59 5.24 -31.02 8.84
C ASN A 59 4.79 -31.27 7.39
N ILE A 60 5.44 -30.59 6.44
CA ILE A 60 5.25 -30.78 5.00
C ILE A 60 6.54 -31.34 4.42
N ALA A 61 6.45 -32.12 3.35
CA ALA A 61 7.60 -32.70 2.65
C ALA A 61 8.47 -31.67 1.87
N VAL A 62 8.32 -30.36 2.13
CA VAL A 62 9.13 -29.30 1.53
C VAL A 62 10.32 -29.06 2.45
N THR A 63 11.52 -29.27 1.92
CA THR A 63 12.79 -29.13 2.65
C THR A 63 13.71 -28.08 2.03
N SER A 64 13.22 -27.32 1.05
CA SER A 64 13.98 -26.24 0.45
C SER A 64 13.87 -24.97 1.30
N ASP A 65 14.97 -24.24 1.33
CA ASP A 65 15.20 -23.02 2.11
C ASP A 65 16.20 -22.19 1.27
N ALA A 66 15.66 -21.31 0.43
CA ALA A 66 16.43 -20.63 -0.60
C ALA A 66 17.24 -19.44 -0.06
N ASP A 67 16.79 -18.81 1.02
CA ASP A 67 17.52 -17.71 1.67
C ASP A 67 18.37 -18.16 2.87
N GLY A 68 18.18 -19.40 3.34
CA GLY A 68 19.02 -20.06 4.34
C GLY A 68 18.73 -19.62 5.77
N ASP A 69 17.51 -19.14 6.05
CA ASP A 69 17.14 -18.61 7.36
C ASP A 69 16.67 -19.70 8.35
N GLY A 70 16.54 -20.95 7.87
CA GLY A 70 16.12 -22.12 8.65
C GLY A 70 14.59 -22.33 8.67
N ILE A 71 13.84 -21.52 7.95
CA ILE A 71 12.44 -21.72 7.61
C ILE A 71 12.38 -22.31 6.19
N ASN A 72 11.37 -23.14 5.91
CA ASN A 72 11.22 -23.69 4.56
C ASN A 72 10.49 -22.69 3.66
N ASP A 73 10.82 -22.69 2.37
CA ASP A 73 10.30 -21.73 1.38
C ASP A 73 8.77 -21.59 1.42
N GLN A 74 8.05 -22.69 1.61
CA GLN A 74 6.59 -22.67 1.63
C GLN A 74 6.06 -21.90 2.86
N LYS A 75 6.68 -22.11 4.02
CA LYS A 75 6.35 -21.40 5.24
C LYS A 75 6.74 -19.93 5.15
N ASP A 76 7.86 -19.59 4.52
CA ASP A 76 8.27 -18.19 4.32
C ASP A 76 7.34 -17.43 3.40
N ILE A 77 6.96 -18.01 2.26
CA ILE A 77 5.98 -17.39 1.37
C ILE A 77 4.67 -17.12 2.13
N MET A 78 4.21 -18.08 2.95
CA MET A 78 3.00 -17.89 3.75
C MET A 78 3.18 -16.77 4.78
N LEU A 79 4.30 -16.74 5.52
CA LEU A 79 4.57 -15.74 6.54
C LEU A 79 4.74 -14.35 5.93
N GLY A 80 5.47 -14.22 4.83
CA GLY A 80 5.62 -12.98 4.07
C GLY A 80 4.29 -12.43 3.59
N ALA A 81 3.42 -13.28 3.04
CA ALA A 81 2.05 -12.88 2.66
C ALA A 81 1.23 -12.44 3.88
N LYS A 82 1.32 -13.17 5.01
CA LYS A 82 0.63 -12.81 6.26
C LYS A 82 1.10 -11.45 6.79
N ASN A 83 2.39 -11.15 6.74
CA ASN A 83 2.96 -9.89 7.22
C ASN A 83 2.37 -8.68 6.46
N GLN A 84 2.15 -8.80 5.14
CA GLN A 84 1.49 -7.76 4.32
C GLN A 84 0.01 -7.55 4.67
N LEU A 85 -0.63 -8.51 5.35
CA LEU A 85 -2.04 -8.43 5.75
C LEU A 85 -2.20 -7.95 7.20
N GLU A 86 -1.22 -8.24 8.07
CA GLU A 86 -1.21 -7.77 9.46
C GLU A 86 -1.00 -6.25 9.56
N GLN A 87 -0.17 -5.69 8.69
CA GLN A 87 -0.13 -4.26 8.42
C GLN A 87 -0.88 -4.01 7.11
N PRO A 88 -2.19 -3.70 7.14
CA PRO A 88 -3.02 -3.75 5.95
C PRO A 88 -2.45 -2.82 4.87
N ALA A 89 -1.91 -3.41 3.80
CA ALA A 89 -1.46 -2.63 2.67
C ALA A 89 -2.64 -1.85 2.07
N ARG A 90 -2.41 -0.60 1.73
CA ARG A 90 -3.41 0.25 1.09
C ARG A 90 -3.27 0.16 -0.42
N ASN A 91 -4.39 0.02 -1.11
CA ASN A 91 -4.38 0.07 -2.57
C ASN A 91 -4.28 1.54 -3.02
N ILE A 92 -3.52 1.78 -4.09
CA ILE A 92 -3.45 3.11 -4.72
C ILE A 92 -4.17 3.07 -6.05
N PHE A 93 -5.29 3.79 -6.08
CA PHE A 93 -5.88 4.25 -7.32
C PHE A 93 -5.67 5.76 -7.38
N SER A 94 -5.14 6.27 -8.50
CA SER A 94 -5.16 7.72 -8.72
C SER A 94 -6.61 8.17 -8.91
N GLU A 95 -6.98 9.33 -8.37
CA GLU A 95 -8.33 9.86 -8.59
C GLU A 95 -8.60 10.00 -10.10
N GLY A 96 -9.66 9.34 -10.57
CA GLY A 96 -10.06 9.35 -11.98
C GLY A 96 -9.26 8.41 -12.89
N VAL A 97 -8.40 7.54 -12.35
CA VAL A 97 -7.66 6.54 -13.11
C VAL A 97 -8.10 5.15 -12.66
N ASP A 98 -8.69 4.37 -13.58
CA ASP A 98 -9.08 2.96 -13.36
C ASP A 98 -7.87 2.00 -13.36
N GLU A 99 -6.66 2.55 -13.49
CA GLU A 99 -5.39 1.83 -13.49
C GLU A 99 -4.54 2.24 -12.28
N PRO A 100 -3.85 1.27 -11.63
CA PRO A 100 -3.00 1.56 -10.49
C PRO A 100 -1.78 2.42 -10.88
N ASN A 101 -1.30 3.22 -9.93
CA ASN A 101 -0.08 4.00 -10.14
C ASN A 101 1.13 3.09 -10.32
N TYR A 102 1.79 3.19 -11.46
CA TYR A 102 3.12 2.62 -11.66
C TYR A 102 4.17 3.45 -10.91
N TYR A 103 4.79 2.84 -9.92
CA TYR A 103 5.95 3.40 -9.25
C TYR A 103 7.19 3.28 -10.12
N SER A 104 8.09 4.25 -10.03
CA SER A 104 9.40 4.13 -10.66
C SER A 104 10.11 2.89 -10.11
N GLY A 105 10.52 1.97 -10.98
CA GLY A 105 11.09 0.67 -10.58
C GLY A 105 10.07 -0.45 -10.36
N GLY A 106 8.76 -0.16 -10.42
CA GLY A 106 7.70 -1.18 -10.43
C GLY A 106 7.23 -1.68 -9.05
N ASP A 107 7.95 -1.39 -7.95
CA ASP A 107 7.52 -1.78 -6.59
C ASP A 107 7.00 -0.54 -5.81
N PRO A 108 5.75 -0.56 -5.32
CA PRO A 108 5.24 0.50 -4.46
C PRO A 108 5.97 0.59 -3.11
N PRO A 109 5.90 1.72 -2.38
CA PRO A 109 6.33 1.79 -0.99
C PRO A 109 5.60 0.76 -0.12
N GLY A 110 6.23 0.27 0.96
CA GLY A 110 5.73 -0.87 1.74
C GLY A 110 4.31 -0.74 2.32
N GLU A 111 3.84 0.48 2.57
CA GLU A 111 2.46 0.73 3.04
C GLU A 111 1.39 0.61 1.93
N PHE A 112 1.82 0.39 0.70
CA PHE A 112 0.96 0.21 -0.46
C PHE A 112 1.27 -1.10 -1.18
N ALA A 113 0.23 -1.80 -1.63
CA ALA A 113 0.36 -3.02 -2.40
C ALA A 113 -0.95 -3.30 -3.14
N LEU A 114 -0.88 -3.91 -4.31
CA LEU A 114 -1.95 -4.66 -4.94
C LEU A 114 -1.79 -6.15 -4.66
N CYS A 115 -2.72 -6.98 -5.16
CA CYS A 115 -2.64 -8.43 -5.05
C CYS A 115 -1.31 -8.99 -5.58
N THR A 116 -0.82 -8.49 -6.72
CA THR A 116 0.44 -8.93 -7.33
C THR A 116 1.65 -8.54 -6.48
N ASP A 117 1.64 -7.35 -5.86
CA ASP A 117 2.74 -6.88 -5.02
C ASP A 117 2.84 -7.73 -3.74
N ILE A 118 1.71 -8.11 -3.15
CA ILE A 118 1.68 -9.02 -1.99
C ILE A 118 2.32 -10.36 -2.35
N VAL A 119 1.99 -10.93 -3.52
CA VAL A 119 2.60 -12.18 -3.98
C VAL A 119 4.10 -11.99 -4.22
N ALA A 120 4.51 -10.95 -4.93
CA ALA A 120 5.93 -10.69 -5.22
C ALA A 120 6.76 -10.54 -3.93
N ARG A 121 6.26 -9.79 -2.95
CA ARG A 121 6.93 -9.61 -1.65
C ARG A 121 6.96 -10.90 -0.84
N ALA A 122 5.88 -11.68 -0.84
CA ALA A 122 5.85 -12.98 -0.17
C ALA A 122 6.92 -13.94 -0.69
N PHE A 123 7.10 -14.00 -2.01
CA PHE A 123 8.18 -14.80 -2.61
C PHE A 123 9.57 -14.24 -2.31
N LYS A 124 9.71 -12.91 -2.24
CA LYS A 124 10.97 -12.26 -1.91
C LYS A 124 11.44 -12.54 -0.48
N GLU A 125 10.51 -12.66 0.47
CA GLU A 125 10.80 -13.09 1.85
C GLU A 125 11.31 -14.54 1.92
N ALA A 126 11.05 -15.37 0.90
CA ALA A 126 11.61 -16.71 0.78
C ALA A 126 12.85 -16.76 -0.14
N GLY A 127 13.50 -15.63 -0.40
CA GLY A 127 14.68 -15.56 -1.27
C GLY A 127 14.42 -15.52 -2.78
N PHE A 128 13.16 -15.47 -3.23
CA PHE A 128 12.81 -15.43 -4.66
C PHE A 128 12.37 -14.04 -5.12
N ASP A 129 13.26 -13.29 -5.79
CA ASP A 129 12.90 -12.03 -6.44
C ASP A 129 12.19 -12.29 -7.78
N LEU A 130 10.86 -12.44 -7.74
CA LEU A 130 10.05 -12.68 -8.94
C LEU A 130 10.21 -11.59 -10.00
N GLY A 131 10.41 -10.33 -9.59
CA GLY A 131 10.59 -9.22 -10.51
C GLY A 131 11.88 -9.38 -11.32
N GLN A 132 12.97 -9.75 -10.65
CA GLN A 132 14.22 -10.08 -11.33
C GLN A 132 14.07 -11.29 -12.24
N LEU A 133 13.48 -12.39 -11.75
CA LEU A 133 13.30 -13.62 -12.53
C LEU A 133 12.49 -13.40 -13.81
N VAL A 134 11.39 -12.63 -13.71
CA VAL A 134 10.57 -12.28 -14.88
C VAL A 134 11.34 -11.38 -15.85
N ASN A 135 12.10 -10.39 -15.35
CA ASN A 135 12.91 -9.53 -16.21
C ASN A 135 14.01 -10.31 -16.95
N GLU A 136 14.66 -11.26 -16.29
CA GLU A 136 15.64 -12.14 -16.90
C GLU A 136 15.02 -13.04 -17.97
N ASP A 137 13.84 -13.59 -17.68
CA ASP A 137 13.11 -14.40 -18.66
C ASP A 137 12.68 -13.59 -19.88
N ILE A 138 12.09 -12.40 -19.69
CA ILE A 138 11.72 -11.49 -20.79
C ILE A 138 12.95 -11.14 -21.63
N LYS A 139 14.10 -10.88 -21.01
CA LYS A 139 15.33 -10.56 -21.74
C LYS A 139 15.80 -11.73 -22.60
N ASN A 140 15.72 -12.96 -22.10
CA ASN A 140 16.19 -14.16 -22.80
C ASN A 140 15.19 -14.68 -23.84
N ASN A 141 13.89 -14.39 -23.63
CA ASN A 141 12.78 -14.92 -24.41
C ASN A 141 11.91 -13.83 -25.02
N PHE A 142 12.49 -12.67 -25.36
CA PHE A 142 11.75 -11.45 -25.72
C PHE A 142 10.69 -11.67 -26.83
N GLU A 143 10.97 -12.50 -27.82
CA GLU A 143 10.04 -12.83 -28.92
C GLU A 143 8.76 -13.54 -28.44
N GLN A 144 8.79 -14.18 -27.27
CA GLN A 144 7.65 -14.87 -26.65
C GLN A 144 6.72 -13.90 -25.89
N TYR A 145 7.13 -12.64 -25.70
CA TYR A 145 6.37 -11.59 -25.02
C TYR A 145 5.85 -10.58 -26.04
N PRO A 146 4.74 -10.88 -26.76
CA PRO A 146 4.22 -9.98 -27.77
C PRO A 146 3.78 -8.67 -27.14
N LEU A 147 4.50 -7.60 -27.44
CA LEU A 147 4.08 -6.26 -27.05
C LEU A 147 2.78 -5.93 -27.78
N LYS A 148 1.71 -5.71 -27.02
CA LYS A 148 0.49 -5.13 -27.57
C LYS A 148 0.85 -3.71 -28.02
N LYS A 149 0.77 -3.44 -29.33
CA LYS A 149 0.78 -2.06 -29.83
C LYS A 149 -0.44 -1.35 -29.22
N LEU A 150 -0.18 -0.38 -28.37
CA LEU A 150 -1.17 0.57 -27.86
C LEU A 150 -1.52 1.55 -28.98
#